data_AF-A0AAJ4W4I7-F1
#
_entry.id   AF-A0AAJ4W4I7-F1
#
_cell.length_a   1.000
_cell.length_b   1.000
_cell.length_c   1.000
_cell.angle_alpha   90.00
_cell.angle_beta   90.00
_cell.angle_gamma   90.00
#
_symmetry.space_group_name_H-M   'P 1'
#
loop_
_entity.id
_entity.type
_entity.pdbx_description
1 polymer ?
#
loop_
_entity_poly.entity_id
_entity_poly.type
_entity_poly.pdbx_seq_one_letter_code
_entity_poly.pdbx_strand_id
1 'polypeptide(L)'
;EDTHLKKIDRIEKLLMLVMIAFVWCYKIGDYIDTIKPIKIKNHGNRLISVFKLGLDYLSRLLLSKNEYNPLNINCFSFLSCT
;
A
#
# COMPACT_ATOMS: atom_id res chain seq x y z
N GLU A 1 -16.57 0.01 -36.53
CA GLU A 1 -16.84 0.63 -35.21
C GLU A 1 -15.94 -0.06 -34.19
N ASP A 2 -14.69 0.40 -34.05
CA ASP A 2 -13.62 -0.37 -33.39
C ASP A 2 -12.89 0.44 -32.31
N THR A 3 -13.66 1.23 -31.56
CA THR A 3 -13.14 2.11 -30.51
C THR A 3 -13.38 1.58 -29.09
N HIS A 4 -14.04 0.42 -28.94
CA HIS A 4 -14.43 -0.10 -27.61
C HIS A 4 -13.45 -1.11 -27.01
N LEU A 5 -12.86 -1.98 -27.84
CA LEU A 5 -12.02 -3.09 -27.35
C LEU A 5 -10.63 -2.62 -26.87
N LYS A 6 -10.09 -1.55 -27.45
CA LYS A 6 -8.75 -1.03 -27.09
C LYS A 6 -8.69 -0.36 -25.72
N LYS A 7 -9.84 -0.02 -25.11
CA LYS A 7 -9.91 0.60 -23.78
C LYS A 7 -9.89 -0.42 -22.65
N ILE A 8 -10.38 -1.63 -22.89
CA ILE A 8 -10.46 -2.69 -21.86
C ILE A 8 -9.07 -3.20 -21.49
N ASP A 9 -8.20 -3.47 -22.47
CA ASP A 9 -6.80 -3.90 -22.23
C ASP A 9 -5.99 -2.87 -21.42
N ARG A 10 -6.23 -1.58 -21.65
CA ARG A 10 -5.58 -0.50 -20.87
C ARG A 10 -6.07 -0.46 -19.44
N ILE A 11 -7.38 -0.63 -19.23
CA ILE A 11 -7.96 -0.68 -17.88
C ILE A 11 -7.45 -1.92 -17.16
N GLU A 12 -7.39 -3.07 -17.81
CA GLU A 12 -6.86 -4.32 -17.24
C GLU A 12 -5.42 -4.14 -16.74
N LYS A 13 -4.54 -3.57 -17.56
CA LYS A 13 -3.14 -3.31 -17.17
C LYS A 13 -3.02 -2.34 -16.00
N LEU A 14 -3.82 -1.27 -16.00
CA LEU A 14 -3.86 -0.33 -14.87
C LEU A 14 -4.38 -1.02 -13.60
N LEU A 15 -5.39 -1.86 -13.72
CA LEU A 15 -6.00 -2.57 -12.61
C LEU A 15 -5.03 -3.60 -12.04
N MET A 16 -4.28 -4.31 -12.89
CA MET A 16 -3.19 -5.21 -12.48
C MET A 16 -2.12 -4.47 -11.67
N LEU A 17 -1.67 -3.30 -12.15
CA LEU A 17 -0.69 -2.47 -11.44
C LEU A 17 -1.25 -2.00 -10.07
N VAL A 18 -2.51 -1.55 -10.04
CA VAL A 18 -3.19 -1.11 -8.82
C VAL A 18 -3.35 -2.25 -7.83
N MET A 19 -3.66 -3.47 -8.28
CA MET A 19 -3.77 -4.65 -7.43
C MET A 19 -2.44 -5.03 -6.78
N ILE A 20 -1.34 -4.99 -7.54
CA ILE A 20 0.01 -5.24 -7.01
C ILE A 20 0.36 -4.17 -5.96
N ALA A 21 0.14 -2.89 -6.28
CA ALA A 21 0.35 -1.81 -5.32
C ALA A 21 -0.54 -1.95 -4.07
N PHE A 22 -1.76 -2.45 -4.22
CA PHE A 22 -2.69 -2.68 -3.12
C PHE A 22 -2.18 -3.77 -2.17
N VAL A 23 -1.73 -4.90 -2.70
CA VAL A 23 -1.13 -5.99 -1.90
C VAL A 23 0.09 -5.48 -1.14
N TRP A 24 0.93 -4.66 -1.77
CA TRP A 24 2.09 -4.05 -1.10
C TRP A 24 1.69 -3.16 0.07
N CYS A 25 0.76 -2.24 -0.15
CA CYS A 25 0.25 -1.37 0.92
C CYS A 25 -0.35 -2.18 2.06
N TYR A 26 -1.06 -3.27 1.76
CA TYR A 26 -1.63 -4.14 2.78
C TYR A 26 -0.56 -4.85 3.62
N LYS A 27 0.42 -5.51 2.98
CA LYS A 27 1.51 -6.21 3.70
C LYS A 27 2.35 -5.28 4.56
N ILE A 28 2.68 -4.09 4.04
CA ILE A 28 3.42 -3.07 4.80
C ILE A 28 2.58 -2.59 5.98
N GLY A 29 1.30 -2.27 5.74
CA GLY A 29 0.39 -1.84 6.79
C GLY A 29 0.26 -2.87 7.92
N ASP A 30 0.15 -4.15 7.57
CA ASP A 30 0.00 -5.26 8.52
C ASP A 30 1.27 -5.48 9.37
N TYR A 31 2.43 -5.37 8.73
CA TYR A 31 3.72 -5.40 9.43
C TYR A 31 3.88 -4.21 10.39
N ILE A 32 3.47 -3.01 9.97
CA ILE A 32 3.50 -1.82 10.84
C ILE A 32 2.48 -1.97 11.98
N ASP A 33 1.28 -2.52 11.73
CA ASP A 33 0.28 -2.79 12.77
C ASP A 33 0.80 -3.80 13.80
N THR A 34 1.63 -4.76 13.38
CA THR A 34 2.29 -5.72 14.28
C THR A 34 3.30 -5.06 15.21
N ILE A 35 4.10 -4.10 14.72
CA ILE A 35 5.13 -3.40 15.51
C ILE A 35 4.51 -2.26 16.33
N LYS A 36 3.58 -1.52 15.72
CA LYS A 36 2.93 -0.34 16.27
C LYS A 36 1.43 -0.47 16.02
N PRO A 37 0.70 -1.15 16.92
CA PRO A 37 -0.71 -1.41 16.73
C PRO A 37 -1.50 -0.12 16.58
N ILE A 38 -2.41 -0.12 15.60
CA ILE A 38 -3.34 0.98 15.38
C ILE A 38 -4.22 1.10 16.63
N LYS A 39 -4.21 2.29 17.27
CA LYS A 39 -5.07 2.48 18.44
C LYS A 39 -6.53 2.29 18.05
N ILE A 40 -7.24 1.52 18.86
CA ILE A 40 -8.67 1.30 18.75
C ILE A 40 -9.36 2.46 19.46
N LYS A 41 -10.36 3.07 18.82
CA LYS A 41 -11.17 4.14 19.44
C LYS A 41 -12.06 3.54 20.53
N ASN A 42 -12.59 4.39 21.43
CA ASN A 42 -13.55 3.98 22.46
C ASN A 42 -14.84 3.28 21.94
N HIS A 43 -15.12 3.32 20.64
CA HIS A 43 -16.24 2.61 20.01
C HIS A 43 -15.82 1.31 19.28
N GLY A 44 -14.64 0.75 19.60
CA GLY A 44 -14.20 -0.54 19.04
C GLY A 44 -13.65 -0.50 17.61
N ASN A 45 -13.74 0.64 16.93
CA ASN A 45 -13.22 0.82 15.58
C ASN A 45 -11.73 1.21 15.59
N ARG A 46 -10.94 0.62 14.67
CA ARG A 46 -9.55 1.04 14.43
C ARG A 46 -9.50 2.52 14.01
N LEU A 47 -8.52 3.28 14.48
CA LEU A 47 -8.35 4.69 14.12
C LEU A 47 -8.22 4.91 12.61
N ILE A 48 -7.46 4.03 11.97
CA ILE A 48 -7.19 4.01 10.53
C ILE A 48 -7.22 2.56 10.04
N SER A 49 -7.44 2.36 8.75
CA SER A 49 -7.29 1.03 8.13
C SER A 49 -5.80 0.68 7.99
N VAL A 50 -5.49 -0.62 8.06
CA VAL A 50 -4.17 -1.19 7.79
C VAL A 50 -3.65 -0.75 6.42
N PHE A 51 -4.53 -0.76 5.40
CA PHE A 51 -4.19 -0.27 4.07
C PHE A 51 -3.80 1.22 4.09
N LYS A 52 -4.52 2.05 4.84
CA LYS A 52 -4.23 3.50 4.92
C LYS A 52 -2.90 3.76 5.62
N LEU A 53 -2.58 2.97 6.65
CA LEU A 53 -1.29 3.01 7.32
C LEU A 53 -0.14 2.65 6.34
N GLY A 54 -0.27 1.55 5.61
CA GLY A 54 0.72 1.14 4.63
C GLY A 54 0.85 2.09 3.43
N LEU A 55 -0.25 2.65 2.95
CA LEU A 55 -0.24 3.64 1.87
C LEU A 55 0.39 4.97 2.30
N ASP A 56 0.10 5.45 3.52
CA ASP A 56 0.73 6.67 4.06
C ASP A 56 2.24 6.48 4.20
N TYR A 57 2.67 5.30 4.65
CA TYR A 57 4.07 4.93 4.71
C TYR A 57 4.73 4.87 3.33
N LEU A 58 4.11 4.16 2.38
CA LEU A 58 4.63 4.01 1.02
C LEU A 58 4.66 5.37 0.28
N SER A 59 3.65 6.21 0.48
CA SER A 59 3.60 7.55 -0.12
C SER A 59 4.70 8.44 0.44
N ARG A 60 4.97 8.39 1.75
CA ARG A 60 6.12 9.10 2.34
C ARG A 60 7.43 8.58 1.80
N LEU A 61 7.59 7.26 1.65
CA LEU A 61 8.80 6.64 1.12
C LEU A 61 9.06 7.01 -0.35
N LEU A 62 8.01 7.02 -1.19
CA LEU A 62 8.12 7.28 -2.62
C LEU A 62 8.18 8.78 -2.97
N LEU A 63 7.43 9.61 -2.23
CA LEU A 63 7.26 11.03 -2.55
C LEU A 63 8.13 11.94 -1.68
N SER A 64 8.52 11.51 -0.48
CA SER A 64 9.44 12.29 0.34
C SER A 64 10.87 11.95 -0.03
N LYS A 65 11.62 12.94 -0.52
CA LYS A 65 13.06 12.89 -0.78
C LYS A 65 13.91 12.76 0.50
N ASN A 66 13.27 12.64 1.66
CA ASN A 66 13.89 12.70 2.96
C ASN A 66 13.73 11.36 3.67
N GLU A 67 14.86 10.74 4.01
CA GLU A 67 15.05 9.37 4.52
C GLU A 67 14.50 9.16 5.94
N TYR A 68 13.28 9.60 6.23
CA TYR A 68 12.64 9.30 7.50
C TYR A 68 11.96 7.94 7.38
N ASN A 69 12.78 6.91 7.62
CA ASN A 69 12.40 5.51 7.75
C ASN A 69 12.24 5.18 9.24
N PRO A 70 11.13 5.54 9.91
CA PRO A 70 10.99 5.35 11.36
C PRO A 70 11.03 3.87 11.80
N LEU A 71 10.98 2.92 10.87
CA LEU A 71 10.86 1.49 11.14
C LEU A 71 11.91 0.61 10.43
N ASN A 72 12.88 1.22 9.73
CA ASN A 72 13.90 0.52 8.93
C ASN A 72 13.34 -0.61 8.02
N ILE A 73 12.11 -0.46 7.50
CA ILE A 73 11.46 -1.53 6.76
C ILE A 73 12.02 -1.54 5.36
N ASN A 74 12.78 -2.58 5.02
CA ASN A 74 13.25 -2.78 3.66
C ASN A 74 12.06 -3.19 2.79
N CYS A 75 11.35 -2.20 2.24
CA CYS A 75 10.20 -2.42 1.35
C CYS A 75 10.58 -3.38 0.18
N PHE A 76 11.84 -3.34 -0.25
CA PHE A 76 12.40 -4.23 -1.26
C PHE A 76 12.45 -5.71 -0.85
N SER A 77 12.52 -6.07 0.44
CA SER A 77 12.44 -7.48 0.84
C SER A 77 11.04 -8.06 0.64
N PHE A 78 10.01 -7.22 0.78
CA PHE A 78 8.64 -7.60 0.43
C PHE A 78 8.46 -7.78 -1.08
N LEU A 79 9.17 -6.98 -1.89
CA LEU A 79 9.20 -7.11 -3.36
C LEU A 79 10.03 -8.31 -3.84
N SER A 80 11.09 -8.72 -3.12
CA SER A 80 11.99 -9.79 -3.55
C SER A 80 11.37 -11.19 -3.53
N CYS A 81 10.20 -11.36 -2.90
CA CYS A 81 9.50 -12.64 -2.79
C CYS A 81 8.24 -12.71 -3.68
N THR A 82 8.10 -11.82 -4.66
CA THR A 82 7.09 -11.89 -5.74
C THR A 82 7.81 -11.91 -7.07
#